data_AF-A0AAW3TW88-F1
#
_entry.id   AF-A0AAW3TW88-F1
#
_cell.length_a   1.000
_cell.length_b   1.000
_cell.length_c   1.000
_cell.angle_alpha   90.00
_cell.angle_beta   90.00
_cell.angle_gamma   90.00
#
_symmetry.space_group_name_H-M   'P 1'
#
loop_
_entity.id
_entity.type
_entity.pdbx_description
1 polymer ?
#
loop_
_entity_poly.entity_id
_entity_poly.type
_entity_poly.pdbx_seq_one_letter_code
_entity_poly.pdbx_strand_id
1 'polypeptide(L)'
;MTETLTIGASPAEEDCAQLGRTPDFQRLNRLEVDCYQAALIARYGPPPEGAAFARDTSTHDFGRYTELALRFDPTDEAHAAYAMLADEGLGRWFHAGFTAPVEYPDSTSPVIHHADLAAAIRSAISIMRPPYPDGEQAIANLRAHYPELVAA
;
A
#
# COMPACT_ATOMS: atom_id res chain seq x y z
N MET A 1 -12.38 4.72 21.81
CA MET A 1 -11.07 4.15 22.24
C MET A 1 -10.27 3.95 20.96
N THR A 2 -8.98 4.23 20.89
CA THR A 2 -8.24 4.09 19.61
C THR A 2 -7.24 2.95 19.69
N GLU A 3 -7.31 2.04 18.72
CA GLU A 3 -6.37 0.95 18.52
C GLU A 3 -5.54 1.18 17.26
N THR A 4 -4.42 0.47 17.16
CA THR A 4 -3.55 0.46 15.97
C THR A 4 -3.33 -0.99 15.54
N LEU A 5 -3.74 -1.29 14.32
CA LEU A 5 -3.48 -2.56 13.65
C LEU A 5 -2.30 -2.37 12.69
N THR A 6 -1.22 -3.12 12.87
CA THR A 6 -0.10 -3.15 11.91
C THR A 6 -0.43 -4.12 10.79
N ILE A 7 -0.29 -3.67 9.53
CA ILE A 7 -0.63 -4.43 8.32
C ILE A 7 0.64 -4.93 7.62
N GLY A 8 1.72 -4.14 7.64
CA GLY A 8 3.00 -4.47 6.99
C GLY A 8 3.38 -3.51 5.86
N ALA A 9 4.50 -3.76 5.19
CA ALA A 9 5.05 -2.87 4.16
C ALA A 9 4.61 -3.17 2.71
N SER A 10 4.10 -4.38 2.45
CA SER A 10 3.73 -4.90 1.13
C SER A 10 2.70 -6.02 1.26
N PRO A 11 2.12 -6.51 0.15
CA PRO A 11 1.34 -7.75 0.14
C PRO A 11 2.13 -8.95 0.72
N ALA A 12 1.42 -9.91 1.31
CA ALA A 12 2.01 -10.97 2.14
C ALA A 12 2.84 -12.00 1.36
N GLU A 13 2.59 -12.18 0.06
CA GLU A 13 3.30 -13.13 -0.81
C GLU A 13 4.31 -12.45 -1.76
N GLU A 14 4.68 -11.20 -1.48
CA GLU A 14 5.59 -10.39 -2.30
C GLU A 14 6.87 -10.06 -1.53
N ASP A 15 7.99 -9.97 -2.26
CA ASP A 15 9.23 -9.43 -1.70
C ASP A 15 9.07 -7.94 -1.36
N CYS A 16 9.80 -7.47 -0.36
CA CYS A 16 9.80 -6.07 0.06
C CYS A 16 11.18 -5.61 0.50
N ALA A 17 11.33 -4.29 0.66
CA ALA A 17 12.58 -3.69 1.10
C ALA A 17 13.08 -4.31 2.41
N GLN A 18 14.32 -4.78 2.40
CA GLN A 18 14.99 -5.33 3.57
C GLN A 18 16.14 -4.44 4.04
N LEU A 19 16.25 -4.26 5.36
CA LEU A 19 17.37 -3.55 5.98
C LEU A 19 18.70 -4.16 5.54
N GLY A 20 19.66 -3.30 5.17
CA GLY A 20 21.00 -3.71 4.77
C GLY A 20 21.15 -4.24 3.33
N ARG A 21 20.08 -4.34 2.53
CA ARG A 21 20.17 -4.77 1.12
C ARG A 21 20.51 -3.65 0.14
N THR A 22 20.18 -2.41 0.48
CA THR A 22 20.45 -1.24 -0.36
C THR A 22 20.69 0.01 0.49
N PRO A 23 21.57 0.93 0.09
CA PRO A 23 21.70 2.24 0.74
C PRO A 23 20.43 3.08 0.64
N ASP A 24 19.54 2.80 -0.32
CA ASP A 24 18.30 3.54 -0.56
C ASP A 24 17.08 2.94 0.19
N PHE A 25 17.34 2.04 1.13
CA PHE A 25 16.32 1.25 1.83
C PHE A 25 15.13 2.07 2.34
N GLN A 26 15.39 3.18 3.04
CA GLN A 26 14.32 3.98 3.66
C GLN A 26 13.37 4.60 2.62
N ARG A 27 13.88 4.98 1.44
CA ARG A 27 13.07 5.54 0.38
C ARG A 27 12.21 4.45 -0.27
N LEU A 28 12.80 3.30 -0.56
CA LEU A 28 12.10 2.17 -1.18
C LEU A 28 11.02 1.60 -0.27
N ASN A 29 11.33 1.40 1.02
CA ASN A 29 10.36 0.94 2.01
C ASN A 29 9.15 1.88 2.15
N ARG A 30 9.37 3.20 2.14
CA ARG A 30 8.26 4.17 2.18
C ARG A 30 7.43 4.14 0.90
N LEU A 31 8.07 4.03 -0.25
CA LEU A 31 7.37 3.91 -1.52
C LEU A 31 6.48 2.67 -1.55
N GLU A 32 6.97 1.53 -1.04
CA GLU A 32 6.18 0.30 -0.93
C GLU A 32 4.97 0.47 0.00
N VAL A 33 5.17 1.05 1.20
CA VAL A 33 4.09 1.34 2.15
C VAL A 33 3.03 2.25 1.52
N ASP A 34 3.45 3.31 0.82
CA ASP A 34 2.53 4.24 0.17
C ASP A 34 1.77 3.58 -0.99
N CYS A 35 2.45 2.76 -1.80
CA CYS A 35 1.82 1.96 -2.85
C CYS A 35 0.86 0.91 -2.27
N TYR A 36 1.20 0.28 -1.15
CA TYR A 36 0.36 -0.72 -0.52
C TYR A 36 -0.92 -0.10 0.05
N GLN A 37 -0.81 1.09 0.65
CA GLN A 37 -1.99 1.88 1.04
C GLN A 37 -2.90 2.15 -0.18
N ALA A 38 -2.33 2.59 -1.30
CA ALA A 38 -3.12 2.85 -2.51
C ALA A 38 -3.76 1.58 -3.08
N ALA A 39 -3.07 0.43 -3.01
CA ALA A 39 -3.61 -0.86 -3.42
C ALA A 39 -4.79 -1.31 -2.54
N LEU A 40 -4.70 -1.14 -1.22
CA LEU A 40 -5.80 -1.41 -0.30
C LEU A 40 -6.99 -0.47 -0.57
N ILE A 41 -6.74 0.81 -0.84
CA ILE A 41 -7.79 1.77 -1.19
C ILE A 41 -8.45 1.41 -2.53
N ALA A 42 -7.68 0.99 -3.52
CA ALA A 42 -8.23 0.51 -4.79
C ALA A 42 -9.16 -0.68 -4.53
N ARG A 43 -8.73 -1.67 -3.73
CA ARG A 43 -9.49 -2.90 -3.47
C ARG A 43 -10.71 -2.71 -2.57
N TYR A 44 -10.56 -1.98 -1.47
CA TYR A 44 -11.55 -1.92 -0.38
C TYR A 44 -12.20 -0.53 -0.21
N GLY A 45 -11.74 0.48 -0.95
CA GLY A 45 -12.12 1.87 -0.72
C GLY A 45 -11.32 2.53 0.42
N PRO A 46 -11.50 3.84 0.64
CA PRO A 46 -10.85 4.52 1.76
C PRO A 46 -11.42 4.04 3.11
N PRO A 47 -10.65 4.18 4.21
CA PRO A 47 -11.18 3.92 5.54
C PRO A 47 -12.42 4.80 5.82
N PRO A 48 -13.39 4.30 6.62
CA PRO A 48 -14.51 5.10 7.09
C PRO A 48 -14.06 6.32 7.91
N GLU A 49 -14.92 7.34 8.02
CA GLU A 49 -14.63 8.56 8.78
C GLU A 49 -14.29 8.23 10.24
N GLY A 50 -13.12 8.68 10.70
CA GLY A 50 -12.61 8.40 12.04
C GLY A 50 -11.58 7.27 12.09
N ALA A 51 -11.49 6.43 11.05
CA ALA A 51 -10.38 5.52 10.83
C ALA A 51 -9.39 6.12 9.82
N ALA A 52 -8.11 5.82 9.98
CA ALA A 52 -7.09 6.33 9.08
C ALA A 52 -5.86 5.43 9.01
N PHE A 53 -5.32 5.29 7.81
CA PHE A 53 -3.99 4.70 7.64
C PHE A 53 -2.92 5.58 8.29
N ALA A 54 -1.96 4.94 8.94
CA ALA A 54 -0.82 5.53 9.59
C ALA A 54 0.46 4.83 9.13
N ARG A 55 1.59 5.50 9.29
CA ARG A 55 2.92 4.89 9.12
C ARG A 55 3.43 4.58 10.51
N ASP A 56 3.65 3.30 10.79
CA ASP A 56 4.37 2.89 11.99
C ASP A 56 5.85 2.79 11.66
N THR A 57 6.72 3.44 12.43
CA THR A 57 8.16 3.53 12.10
C THR A 57 8.99 3.08 13.29
N SER A 58 9.63 1.93 13.13
CA SER A 58 10.59 1.40 14.08
C SER A 58 12.00 1.90 13.76
N THR A 59 12.66 2.51 14.75
CA THR A 59 14.05 2.99 14.63
C THR A 59 14.99 1.93 15.19
N HIS A 60 15.84 1.37 14.31
CA HIS A 60 16.88 0.42 14.66
C HIS A 60 18.26 1.02 14.36
N ASP A 61 19.31 0.42 14.93
CA ASP A 61 20.70 0.83 14.70
C ASP A 61 21.10 0.77 13.21
N PHE A 62 20.41 -0.05 12.42
CA PHE A 62 20.65 -0.25 11.00
C PHE A 62 19.75 0.58 10.07
N GLY A 63 18.86 1.42 10.63
CA GLY A 63 17.96 2.28 9.87
C GLY A 63 16.55 2.34 10.43
N ARG A 64 15.65 3.02 9.71
CA ARG A 64 14.23 3.15 10.08
C ARG A 64 13.37 2.27 9.18
N TYR A 65 12.74 1.27 9.74
CA TYR A 65 11.78 0.41 9.05
C TYR A 65 10.37 0.99 9.24
N THR A 66 9.62 1.15 8.14
CA THR A 66 8.26 1.69 8.13
C THR A 66 7.27 0.62 7.67
N GLU A 67 6.16 0.52 8.37
CA GLU A 67 5.02 -0.35 8.04
C GLU A 67 3.76 0.48 7.89
N LEU A 68 2.82 -0.05 7.10
CA LEU A 68 1.46 0.46 7.07
C LEU A 68 0.72 -0.04 8.31
N ALA A 69 -0.04 0.86 8.92
CA ALA A 69 -0.94 0.55 10.02
C ALA A 69 -2.30 1.23 9.82
N LEU A 70 -3.33 0.75 10.50
CA LEU A 70 -4.64 1.37 10.57
C LEU A 70 -4.92 1.81 12.01
N ARG A 71 -5.27 3.08 12.19
CA ARG A 71 -5.82 3.58 13.46
C ARG A 71 -7.33 3.61 13.37
N PHE A 72 -8.01 3.03 14.34
CA PHE A 72 -9.47 2.89 14.33
C PHE A 72 -10.04 2.79 15.75
N ASP A 73 -11.35 2.94 15.88
CA ASP A 73 -12.08 2.67 17.11
C ASP A 73 -12.74 1.29 17.01
N PRO A 74 -12.30 0.27 17.79
CA PRO A 74 -12.84 -1.08 17.70
C PRO A 74 -14.29 -1.18 18.21
N THR A 75 -14.81 -0.14 18.88
CA THR A 75 -16.21 -0.11 19.33
C THR A 75 -17.17 0.41 18.25
N ASP A 76 -16.64 0.98 17.17
CA ASP A 76 -17.40 1.35 15.98
C ASP A 76 -17.43 0.17 14.98
N GLU A 77 -18.62 -0.23 14.55
CA GLU A 77 -18.81 -1.41 13.70
C GLU A 77 -18.20 -1.24 12.30
N ALA A 78 -18.28 -0.05 11.72
CA ALA A 78 -17.69 0.21 10.40
C ALA A 78 -16.16 0.21 10.46
N HIS A 79 -15.60 0.77 11.55
CA HIS A 79 -14.18 0.71 11.83
C HIS A 79 -13.68 -0.73 12.00
N ALA A 80 -14.35 -1.53 12.83
CA ALA A 80 -13.98 -2.93 13.06
C ALA A 80 -14.08 -3.76 11.77
N ALA A 81 -15.12 -3.56 10.96
CA ALA A 81 -15.27 -4.25 9.68
C ALA A 81 -14.16 -3.87 8.68
N TYR A 82 -13.80 -2.58 8.59
CA TYR A 82 -12.70 -2.15 7.73
C TYR A 82 -11.35 -2.66 8.24
N ALA A 83 -11.14 -2.71 9.55
CA ALA A 83 -9.93 -3.27 10.14
C ALA A 83 -9.75 -4.75 9.78
N MET A 84 -10.82 -5.55 9.75
CA MET A 84 -10.75 -6.95 9.29
C MET A 84 -10.32 -7.06 7.82
N LEU A 85 -10.86 -6.21 6.93
CA LEU A 85 -10.45 -6.18 5.52
C LEU A 85 -8.98 -5.77 5.36
N ALA A 86 -8.54 -4.78 6.14
CA ALA A 86 -7.17 -4.29 6.11
C ALA A 86 -6.18 -5.32 6.69
N ASP A 87 -6.57 -6.08 7.72
CA ASP A 87 -5.79 -7.15 8.33
C ASP A 87 -5.63 -8.35 7.37
N GLU A 88 -6.70 -8.73 6.66
CA GLU A 88 -6.61 -9.73 5.59
C GLU A 88 -5.63 -9.29 4.48
N GLY A 89 -5.61 -7.99 4.19
CA GLY A 89 -4.65 -7.37 3.30
C GLY A 89 -4.71 -7.92 1.87
N LEU A 90 -3.60 -7.84 1.14
CA LEU A 90 -3.46 -8.49 -0.16
C LEU A 90 -2.41 -9.59 -0.09
N GLY A 91 -2.66 -10.70 -0.79
CA GLY A 91 -1.62 -11.68 -1.07
C GLY A 91 -0.57 -11.13 -2.04
N ARG A 92 -1.01 -10.49 -3.14
CA ARG A 92 -0.15 -10.01 -4.24
C ARG A 92 -0.60 -8.67 -4.79
N TRP A 93 0.33 -7.92 -5.40
CA TRP A 93 0.04 -6.58 -5.95
C TRP A 93 -1.07 -6.60 -7.01
N PHE A 94 -1.08 -7.63 -7.87
CA PHE A 94 -2.03 -7.71 -8.97
C PHE A 94 -3.48 -7.95 -8.52
N HIS A 95 -3.73 -8.34 -7.27
CA HIS A 95 -5.09 -8.45 -6.70
C HIS A 95 -5.79 -7.09 -6.58
N ALA A 96 -5.04 -5.98 -6.68
CA ALA A 96 -5.56 -4.63 -6.74
C ALA A 96 -5.15 -3.89 -8.04
N GLY A 97 -4.66 -4.62 -9.04
CA GLY A 97 -4.22 -4.06 -10.32
C GLY A 97 -2.87 -3.32 -10.25
N PHE A 98 -2.14 -3.43 -9.16
CA PHE A 98 -0.79 -2.88 -9.02
C PHE A 98 0.27 -3.90 -9.48
N THR A 99 1.45 -3.39 -9.81
CA THR A 99 2.69 -4.16 -9.88
C THR A 99 3.58 -3.75 -8.71
N ALA A 100 4.54 -4.60 -8.35
CA ALA A 100 5.54 -4.22 -7.36
C ALA A 100 6.25 -2.92 -7.79
N PRO A 101 6.36 -1.90 -6.91
CA PRO A 101 7.08 -0.67 -7.24
C PRO A 101 8.59 -0.90 -7.33
N VAL A 102 9.07 -1.94 -6.64
CA VAL A 102 10.46 -2.36 -6.61
C VAL A 102 10.51 -3.88 -6.66
N GLU A 103 11.43 -4.43 -7.43
CA GLU A 103 11.78 -5.85 -7.41
C GLU A 103 13.16 -6.04 -6.78
N TYR A 104 13.36 -7.15 -6.07
CA TYR A 104 14.58 -7.47 -5.33
C TYR A 104 15.22 -8.77 -5.81
N PRO A 105 15.95 -8.77 -6.94
CA PRO A 105 16.64 -9.97 -7.39
C PRO A 105 17.76 -10.36 -6.41
N ASP A 106 17.94 -11.65 -6.16
CA ASP A 106 18.84 -12.20 -5.13
C ASP A 106 20.29 -11.71 -5.17
N SER A 107 20.78 -11.29 -6.33
CA SER A 107 22.20 -10.99 -6.59
C SER A 107 22.47 -9.61 -7.17
N THR A 108 21.48 -8.73 -7.26
CA THR A 108 21.63 -7.39 -7.84
C THR A 108 21.01 -6.31 -6.97
N SER A 109 21.35 -5.06 -7.27
CA SER A 109 20.64 -3.91 -6.71
C SER A 109 19.15 -4.00 -7.01
N PRO A 110 18.28 -3.43 -6.15
CA PRO A 110 16.84 -3.37 -6.40
C PRO A 110 16.53 -2.72 -7.75
N VAL A 111 15.53 -3.25 -8.46
CA VAL A 111 15.03 -2.70 -9.71
C VAL A 111 13.78 -1.87 -9.41
N ILE A 112 13.85 -0.57 -9.65
CA ILE A 112 12.75 0.35 -9.39
C ILE A 112 11.87 0.43 -10.64
N HIS A 113 10.64 -0.05 -10.55
CA HIS A 113 9.64 -0.01 -11.63
C HIS A 113 8.83 1.27 -11.60
N HIS A 114 8.52 1.77 -10.41
CA HIS A 114 7.79 3.02 -10.20
C HIS A 114 8.65 4.00 -9.41
N ALA A 115 8.91 5.19 -9.94
CA ALA A 115 9.75 6.18 -9.27
C ALA A 115 9.06 6.78 -8.02
N ASP A 116 7.73 6.88 -8.06
CA ASP A 116 6.88 7.45 -7.04
C ASP A 116 5.47 6.83 -7.04
N LEU A 117 4.64 7.24 -6.07
CA LEU A 117 3.27 6.77 -5.93
C LEU A 117 2.38 7.13 -7.14
N ALA A 118 2.59 8.30 -7.76
CA ALA A 118 1.78 8.73 -8.88
C ALA A 118 2.01 7.84 -10.11
N ALA A 119 3.27 7.45 -10.36
CA ALA A 119 3.62 6.48 -11.40
C ALA A 119 2.95 5.13 -11.16
N ALA A 120 2.98 4.62 -9.91
CA ALA A 120 2.33 3.37 -9.55
C ALA A 120 0.80 3.42 -9.75
N ILE A 121 0.14 4.49 -9.27
CA ILE A 121 -1.32 4.68 -9.41
C ILE A 121 -1.73 4.76 -10.89
N ARG A 122 -1.00 5.51 -11.71
CA ARG A 122 -1.29 5.61 -13.15
C ARG A 122 -1.14 4.29 -13.87
N SER A 123 -0.09 3.54 -13.55
CA SER A 123 0.12 2.19 -14.08
C SER A 123 -1.05 1.27 -13.68
N ALA A 124 -1.46 1.30 -12.41
CA ALA A 124 -2.58 0.51 -11.92
C ALA A 124 -3.91 0.87 -12.60
N ILE A 125 -4.20 2.16 -12.79
CA ILE A 125 -5.39 2.60 -13.54
C ILE A 125 -5.37 2.10 -14.98
N SER A 126 -4.20 1.99 -15.61
CA SER A 126 -4.09 1.42 -16.96
C SER A 126 -4.39 -0.09 -16.95
N ILE A 127 -3.93 -0.83 -15.94
CA ILE A 127 -4.16 -2.27 -15.77
C ILE A 127 -5.63 -2.58 -15.47
N MET A 128 -6.26 -1.77 -14.60
CA MET A 128 -7.63 -1.98 -14.12
C MET A 128 -8.73 -1.60 -15.12
N ARG A 129 -8.38 -1.20 -16.34
CA ARG A 129 -9.39 -1.03 -17.40
C ARG A 129 -10.01 -2.39 -17.75
N PRO A 130 -11.20 -2.43 -18.36
CA PRO A 130 -11.81 -3.68 -18.79
C PRO A 130 -10.82 -4.54 -19.60
N PRO A 131 -10.72 -5.85 -19.32
CA PRO A 131 -11.68 -6.67 -18.57
C PRO A 131 -11.34 -6.92 -17.08
N TYR A 132 -10.53 -6.07 -16.43
CA TYR A 132 -10.15 -6.29 -15.03
C TYR A 132 -11.39 -6.34 -14.08
N PRO A 133 -11.55 -7.38 -13.24
CA PRO A 133 -12.70 -7.50 -12.33
C PRO A 133 -12.78 -6.32 -11.35
N ASP A 134 -13.98 -5.74 -11.20
CA ASP A 134 -14.24 -4.59 -10.33
C ASP A 134 -13.37 -3.35 -10.63
N GLY A 135 -12.69 -3.32 -11.79
CA GLY A 135 -11.70 -2.31 -12.11
C GLY A 135 -12.28 -0.89 -12.17
N GLU A 136 -13.53 -0.74 -12.62
CA GLU A 136 -14.21 0.56 -12.60
C GLU A 136 -14.36 1.12 -11.18
N GLN A 137 -14.76 0.28 -10.22
CA GLN A 137 -14.90 0.66 -8.81
C GLN A 137 -13.54 0.98 -8.19
N ALA A 138 -12.52 0.15 -8.47
CA ALA A 138 -11.17 0.37 -7.96
C ALA A 138 -10.56 1.68 -8.48
N ILE A 139 -10.75 1.99 -9.77
CA ILE A 139 -10.35 3.27 -10.37
C ILE A 139 -11.12 4.44 -9.74
N ALA A 140 -12.42 4.26 -9.46
CA ALA A 140 -13.22 5.28 -8.79
C ALA A 140 -12.71 5.58 -7.37
N ASN A 141 -12.36 4.55 -6.60
CA ASN A 141 -11.77 4.68 -5.27
C ASN A 141 -10.45 5.48 -5.32
N LEU A 142 -9.54 5.15 -6.24
CA LEU A 142 -8.28 5.86 -6.41
C LEU A 142 -8.48 7.33 -6.82
N ARG A 143 -9.39 7.61 -7.75
CA ARG A 143 -9.71 8.99 -8.17
C ARG A 143 -10.29 9.82 -7.05
N ALA A 144 -11.14 9.23 -6.22
CA ALA A 144 -11.72 9.92 -5.07
C ALA A 144 -10.68 10.23 -4.00
N HIS A 145 -9.75 9.31 -3.73
CA HIS A 145 -8.77 9.47 -2.65
C HIS A 145 -7.48 10.20 -3.08
N TYR A 146 -7.05 10.04 -4.32
CA TYR A 146 -5.82 10.63 -4.87
C TYR A 146 -6.08 11.50 -6.12
N PRO A 147 -7.00 12.49 -6.07
CA PRO A 147 -7.41 13.22 -7.26
C PRO A 147 -6.23 13.90 -7.99
N GLU A 148 -5.29 14.48 -7.25
CA GLU A 148 -4.13 15.17 -7.81
C GLU A 148 -3.10 14.22 -8.46
N LEU A 149 -2.99 12.98 -7.97
CA LEU A 149 -2.02 12.01 -8.49
C LEU A 149 -2.51 11.31 -9.76
N VAL A 150 -3.83 11.32 -9.99
CA VAL A 150 -4.47 10.75 -11.18
C VAL A 150 -4.57 11.75 -12.33
N ALA A 151 -4.60 13.06 -12.03
CA ALA A 151 -4.78 14.12 -13.02
C ALA A 151 -3.51 14.51 -13.78
N ALA A 152 -2.32 14.21 -13.23
CA ALA A 152 -1.00 14.52 -13.79
C ALA A 152 -0.49 13.41 -14.71
#